data_AF-A0A5R8P571-F1
#
_entry.id   AF-A0A5R8P571-F1
#
_cell.length_a   1.000
_cell.length_b   1.000
_cell.length_c   1.000
_cell.angle_alpha   90.00
_cell.angle_beta   90.00
_cell.angle_gamma   90.00
#
_symmetry.space_group_name_H-M   'P 1'
#
loop_
_entity.id
_entity.type
_entity.pdbx_description
1 polymer ?
#
loop_
_entity_poly.entity_id
_entity_poly.type
_entity_poly.pdbx_seq_one_letter_code
_entity_poly.pdbx_strand_id
1 'polypeptide(L)'
;MVVAAVALLVGAAALDRGIEETRDPNAVMPDIVGMSLPAANDALDRLDLDITTYDATTDDRKVWIESNWIVAEQKPPAGTKLGDLTAVEVGVVKTGESRATTTRPPTRDACRMIDPDALAAAKMSAQLQPPRQSTPSGADDTPIYGCANELDEVTLEVHLYPTHEAARTNAEYATRPEILTGPYSPYAKATRIPFASSFAGAKVISTDTGVSRVSWSVGPYLLLLEINSDPVIPRATPSTSSTR
;
A
#
# COMPACT_ATOMS: atom_id res chain seq x y z
N MET A 1 -17.67 -79.90 -21.06
CA MET A 1 -16.96 -80.11 -22.35
C MET A 1 -17.16 -78.83 -23.16
N VAL A 2 -16.16 -77.94 -23.23
CA VAL A 2 -15.12 -77.86 -24.29
C VAL A 2 -15.67 -77.11 -25.53
N VAL A 3 -15.32 -75.80 -25.65
CA VAL A 3 -14.57 -75.15 -26.78
C VAL A 3 -15.51 -74.58 -27.87
N ALA A 4 -15.32 -73.44 -28.57
CA ALA A 4 -14.18 -72.57 -28.87
C ALA A 4 -14.63 -71.12 -29.22
N ALA A 5 -13.66 -70.22 -29.23
CA ALA A 5 -13.69 -68.81 -29.64
C ALA A 5 -13.82 -68.59 -31.17
N VAL A 6 -14.12 -67.35 -31.60
CA VAL A 6 -13.24 -66.41 -32.33
C VAL A 6 -14.01 -65.13 -32.70
N ALA A 7 -13.35 -63.99 -32.56
CA ALA A 7 -13.85 -62.62 -32.67
C ALA A 7 -13.88 -62.05 -34.10
N LEU A 8 -14.66 -60.98 -34.34
CA LEU A 8 -14.25 -59.86 -35.22
C LEU A 8 -15.02 -58.53 -34.92
N LEU A 9 -14.28 -57.62 -34.27
CA LEU A 9 -14.18 -56.15 -34.43
C LEU A 9 -15.30 -55.34 -35.13
N VAL A 10 -15.88 -54.34 -34.45
CA VAL A 10 -15.66 -52.88 -34.66
C VAL A 10 -16.08 -52.15 -33.38
N GLY A 11 -15.11 -51.73 -32.56
CA GLY A 11 -15.33 -50.76 -31.48
C GLY A 11 -14.79 -49.41 -31.94
N ALA A 12 -15.67 -48.47 -32.25
CA ALA A 12 -15.28 -47.08 -32.48
C ALA A 12 -14.78 -46.49 -31.15
N ALA A 13 -13.46 -46.37 -31.04
CA ALA A 13 -12.81 -45.62 -29.98
C ALA A 13 -12.68 -44.15 -30.41
N ALA A 14 -12.83 -43.27 -29.40
CA ALA A 14 -12.51 -41.85 -29.38
C ALA A 14 -13.45 -40.91 -30.16
N LEU A 15 -14.19 -40.09 -29.42
CA LEU A 15 -14.05 -38.62 -29.42
C LEU A 15 -14.95 -38.07 -28.30
N ASP A 16 -14.38 -37.87 -27.12
CA ASP A 16 -14.72 -36.70 -26.30
C ASP A 16 -13.54 -36.43 -25.37
N ARG A 17 -12.42 -36.01 -25.96
CA ARG A 17 -11.43 -35.25 -25.20
C ARG A 17 -11.96 -33.83 -25.23
N GLY A 18 -12.55 -33.39 -24.11
CA GLY A 18 -12.68 -31.97 -23.83
C GLY A 18 -11.31 -31.35 -23.97
N ILE A 19 -11.15 -30.54 -25.01
CA ILE A 19 -10.02 -29.64 -25.11
C ILE A 19 -10.37 -28.57 -24.07
N GLU A 20 -9.73 -28.62 -22.89
CA GLU A 20 -9.58 -27.38 -22.13
C GLU A 20 -8.83 -26.44 -23.07
N GLU A 21 -9.56 -25.49 -23.65
CA GLU A 21 -8.96 -24.41 -24.44
C GLU A 21 -8.10 -23.62 -23.46
N THR A 22 -6.83 -24.00 -23.38
CA THR A 22 -5.84 -23.26 -22.61
C THR A 22 -5.50 -22.01 -23.39
N ARG A 23 -5.58 -20.85 -22.72
CA ARG A 23 -5.20 -19.55 -23.30
C ARG A 23 -3.91 -19.66 -24.10
N ASP A 24 -3.87 -18.98 -25.26
CA ASP A 24 -2.65 -18.87 -26.06
C ASP A 24 -1.44 -18.52 -25.16
N PRO A 25 -0.39 -19.35 -25.12
CA PRO A 25 0.81 -19.09 -24.30
C PRO A 25 1.56 -17.82 -24.71
N ASN A 26 1.26 -17.24 -25.87
CA ASN A 26 1.78 -15.96 -26.33
C ASN A 26 0.79 -14.80 -26.14
N ALA A 27 -0.34 -15.02 -25.49
CA ALA A 27 -1.28 -13.96 -25.18
C ALA A 27 -0.59 -12.82 -24.41
N VAL A 28 -0.88 -11.60 -24.83
CA VAL A 28 -0.37 -10.39 -24.21
C VAL A 28 -1.53 -9.57 -23.66
N MET A 29 -1.24 -8.79 -22.62
CA MET A 29 -2.20 -7.92 -21.99
C MET A 29 -2.71 -6.88 -23.00
N PRO A 30 -4.03 -6.79 -23.26
CA PRO A 30 -4.59 -5.76 -24.12
C PRO A 30 -4.46 -4.37 -23.49
N ASP A 31 -4.47 -3.31 -24.31
CA ASP A 31 -4.63 -1.95 -23.82
C ASP A 31 -6.12 -1.67 -23.56
N ILE A 32 -6.49 -1.63 -22.28
CA ILE A 32 -7.86 -1.46 -21.81
C ILE A 32 -8.07 -0.12 -21.09
N VAL A 33 -7.03 0.73 -21.01
CA VAL A 33 -7.15 2.05 -20.39
C VAL A 33 -8.13 2.92 -21.17
N GLY A 34 -9.06 3.55 -20.45
CA GLY A 34 -10.14 4.37 -21.03
C GLY A 34 -11.39 3.58 -21.42
N MET A 35 -11.38 2.25 -21.37
CA MET A 35 -12.59 1.45 -21.54
C MET A 35 -13.52 1.59 -20.35
N SER A 36 -14.83 1.44 -20.57
CA SER A 36 -15.74 1.18 -19.45
C SER A 36 -15.41 -0.16 -18.80
N LEU A 37 -15.63 -0.28 -17.49
CA LEU A 37 -15.32 -1.51 -16.77
C LEU A 37 -16.01 -2.75 -17.39
N PRO A 38 -17.28 -2.70 -17.85
CA PRO A 38 -17.90 -3.83 -18.56
C PRO A 38 -17.15 -4.20 -19.85
N ALA A 39 -16.73 -3.22 -20.66
CA ALA A 39 -16.01 -3.48 -21.90
C ALA A 39 -14.60 -4.04 -21.66
N ALA A 40 -13.96 -3.62 -20.56
CA ALA A 40 -12.68 -4.17 -20.12
C ALA A 40 -12.82 -5.63 -19.65
N ASN A 41 -13.88 -5.95 -18.88
CA ASN A 41 -14.23 -7.33 -18.51
C ASN A 41 -14.41 -8.20 -19.75
N ASP A 42 -15.26 -7.79 -20.70
CA ASP A 42 -15.48 -8.54 -21.95
C ASP A 42 -14.19 -8.74 -22.77
N ALA A 43 -13.22 -7.84 -22.66
CA ALA A 43 -11.93 -7.96 -23.34
C ALA A 43 -11.00 -8.98 -22.65
N LEU A 44 -11.03 -9.03 -21.31
CA LEU A 44 -10.20 -9.93 -20.51
C LEU A 44 -10.80 -11.34 -20.40
N ASP A 45 -12.12 -11.47 -20.34
CA ASP A 45 -12.83 -12.75 -20.35
C ASP A 45 -12.54 -13.57 -21.60
N ARG A 46 -12.37 -12.90 -22.76
CA ARG A 46 -11.93 -13.54 -24.02
C ARG A 46 -10.52 -14.11 -23.98
N LEU A 47 -9.77 -13.75 -22.95
CA LEU A 47 -8.44 -14.26 -22.64
C LEU A 47 -8.49 -15.13 -21.37
N ASP A 48 -9.64 -15.58 -20.89
CA ASP A 48 -9.75 -16.36 -19.65
C ASP A 48 -9.10 -15.67 -18.44
N LEU A 49 -9.23 -14.33 -18.34
CA LEU A 49 -8.69 -13.53 -17.24
C LEU A 49 -9.80 -12.86 -16.43
N ASP A 50 -9.81 -13.14 -15.14
CA ASP A 50 -10.64 -12.41 -14.18
C ASP A 50 -10.08 -10.99 -13.91
N ILE A 51 -10.95 -10.06 -13.54
CA ILE A 51 -10.56 -8.72 -13.09
C ILE A 51 -10.57 -8.61 -11.56
N THR A 52 -9.56 -7.96 -10.99
CA THR A 52 -9.59 -7.42 -9.64
C THR A 52 -9.55 -5.89 -9.71
N THR A 53 -10.60 -5.23 -9.22
CA THR A 53 -10.72 -3.77 -9.30
C THR A 53 -10.39 -3.06 -8.00
N TYR A 54 -9.75 -1.89 -8.09
CA TYR A 54 -9.65 -0.91 -7.00
C TYR A 54 -10.00 0.50 -7.49
N ASP A 55 -10.43 1.36 -6.58
CA ASP A 55 -10.65 2.78 -6.89
C ASP A 55 -9.30 3.49 -7.04
N ALA A 56 -9.02 3.99 -8.24
CA ALA A 56 -7.78 4.70 -8.57
C ALA A 56 -7.78 6.17 -8.10
N THR A 57 -8.74 6.55 -7.26
CA THR A 57 -8.77 7.81 -6.49
C THR A 57 -8.32 7.58 -5.04
N THR A 58 -8.34 8.63 -4.22
CA THR A 58 -8.07 8.54 -2.78
C THR A 58 -9.28 8.07 -1.96
N ASP A 59 -10.43 7.85 -2.59
CA ASP A 59 -11.71 7.66 -1.89
C ASP A 59 -12.00 6.20 -1.50
N ASP A 60 -11.23 5.23 -2.02
CA ASP A 60 -11.35 3.78 -1.73
C ASP A 60 -12.79 3.22 -1.86
N ARG A 61 -13.51 3.64 -2.90
CA ARG A 61 -14.91 3.24 -3.12
C ARG A 61 -14.98 1.84 -3.73
N LYS A 62 -16.06 1.12 -3.43
CA LYS A 62 -16.35 -0.19 -4.04
C LYS A 62 -17.16 -0.04 -5.33
N VAL A 63 -16.86 -0.90 -6.30
CA VAL A 63 -17.61 -0.99 -7.56
C VAL A 63 -18.92 -1.73 -7.30
N TRP A 64 -20.04 -1.01 -7.35
CA TRP A 64 -21.38 -1.60 -7.22
C TRP A 64 -22.13 -1.71 -8.55
N ILE A 65 -21.86 -0.79 -9.47
CA ILE A 65 -22.48 -0.72 -10.80
C ILE A 65 -21.35 -0.43 -11.78
N GLU A 66 -20.85 -1.45 -12.47
CA GLU A 66 -19.65 -1.37 -13.31
C GLU A 66 -19.73 -0.29 -14.40
N SER A 67 -20.91 -0.07 -14.97
CA SER A 67 -21.13 0.94 -16.01
C SER A 67 -20.87 2.38 -15.58
N ASN A 68 -20.76 2.64 -14.27
CA ASN A 68 -20.37 3.95 -13.74
C ASN A 68 -18.85 4.17 -13.75
N TRP A 69 -18.05 3.17 -14.13
CA TRP A 69 -16.60 3.16 -13.97
C TRP A 69 -15.86 3.03 -15.30
N ILE A 70 -14.73 3.73 -15.38
CA ILE A 70 -13.78 3.71 -16.50
C ILE A 70 -12.44 3.20 -15.97
N VAL A 71 -11.76 2.37 -16.75
CA VAL A 71 -10.40 1.92 -16.47
C VAL A 71 -9.43 3.10 -16.58
N ALA A 72 -8.74 3.39 -15.48
CA ALA A 72 -7.76 4.48 -15.40
C ALA A 72 -6.32 3.99 -15.38
N GLU A 73 -6.10 2.73 -15.01
CA GLU A 73 -4.82 2.03 -15.07
C GLU A 73 -5.01 0.51 -15.08
N GLN A 74 -4.02 -0.21 -15.60
CA GLN A 74 -4.03 -1.66 -15.74
C GLN A 74 -2.70 -2.27 -15.28
N LYS A 75 -2.76 -3.47 -14.72
CA LYS A 75 -1.59 -4.30 -14.40
C LYS A 75 -1.87 -5.75 -14.79
N PRO A 76 -1.01 -6.39 -15.61
CA PRO A 76 0.22 -5.85 -16.21
C PRO A 76 0.01 -4.69 -17.21
N PRO A 77 1.08 -3.96 -17.60
CA PRO A 77 1.00 -2.99 -18.70
C PRO A 77 0.65 -3.66 -20.03
N ALA A 78 -0.01 -2.94 -20.93
CA ALA A 78 -0.33 -3.41 -22.27
C ALA A 78 0.89 -3.97 -23.00
N GLY A 79 0.71 -5.06 -23.75
CA GLY A 79 1.76 -5.78 -24.46
C GLY A 79 2.61 -6.72 -23.58
N THR A 80 2.39 -6.75 -22.27
CA THR A 80 3.07 -7.69 -21.37
C THR A 80 2.54 -9.11 -21.59
N LYS A 81 3.42 -10.12 -21.66
CA LYS A 81 3.00 -11.52 -21.74
C LYS A 81 2.19 -11.92 -20.51
N LEU A 82 1.04 -12.54 -20.73
CA LEU A 82 0.13 -12.94 -19.64
C LEU A 82 0.55 -14.24 -18.97
N GLY A 83 1.23 -15.14 -19.69
CA GLY A 83 1.63 -16.44 -19.17
C GLY A 83 0.46 -17.17 -18.51
N ASP A 84 0.71 -17.71 -17.31
CA ASP A 84 -0.25 -18.53 -16.56
C ASP A 84 -1.17 -17.72 -15.62
N LEU A 85 -1.21 -16.38 -15.76
CA LEU A 85 -2.07 -15.54 -14.91
C LEU A 85 -3.55 -15.93 -15.08
N THR A 86 -4.32 -16.07 -14.01
CA THR A 86 -5.77 -16.26 -14.12
C THR A 86 -6.56 -14.98 -13.84
N ALA A 87 -5.89 -13.93 -13.34
CA ALA A 87 -6.50 -12.64 -13.04
C ALA A 87 -5.52 -11.48 -13.24
N VAL A 88 -6.06 -10.28 -13.44
CA VAL A 88 -5.31 -9.02 -13.58
C VAL A 88 -5.90 -7.93 -12.69
N GLU A 89 -5.08 -6.96 -12.29
CA GLU A 89 -5.50 -5.86 -11.43
C GLU A 89 -5.76 -4.60 -12.28
N VAL A 90 -6.89 -3.94 -12.04
CA VAL A 90 -7.32 -2.78 -12.81
C VAL A 90 -7.79 -1.67 -11.87
N GLY A 91 -7.18 -0.48 -12.00
CA GLY A 91 -7.60 0.70 -11.27
C GLY A 91 -8.69 1.43 -12.05
N VAL A 92 -9.80 1.75 -11.38
CA VAL A 92 -10.98 2.36 -12.00
C VAL A 92 -11.34 3.69 -11.35
N VAL A 93 -11.94 4.60 -12.12
CA VAL A 93 -12.52 5.86 -11.64
C VAL A 93 -13.94 6.01 -12.14
N LYS A 94 -14.78 6.84 -11.51
CA LYS A 94 -16.13 7.07 -12.06
C LYS A 94 -16.05 7.85 -13.37
N THR A 95 -17.05 7.68 -14.21
CA THR A 95 -17.18 8.44 -15.47
C THR A 95 -17.09 9.95 -15.21
N GLY A 96 -16.16 10.61 -15.89
CA GLY A 96 -15.89 12.05 -15.74
C GLY A 96 -14.88 12.40 -14.66
N GLU A 97 -14.42 11.45 -13.86
CA GLU A 97 -13.31 11.62 -12.93
C GLU A 97 -11.97 11.32 -13.61
N SER A 98 -10.90 11.88 -13.05
CA SER A 98 -9.53 11.51 -13.40
C SER A 98 -8.95 10.68 -12.26
N ARG A 99 -8.06 9.74 -12.59
CA ARG A 99 -7.24 9.09 -11.55
C ARG A 99 -6.49 10.14 -10.76
N ALA A 100 -6.12 9.80 -9.53
CA ALA A 100 -5.18 10.62 -8.79
C ALA A 100 -3.91 10.79 -9.66
N THR A 101 -3.66 12.01 -10.14
CA THR A 101 -2.39 12.34 -10.79
C THR A 101 -1.32 12.19 -9.72
N THR A 102 -0.63 11.06 -9.74
CA THR A 102 0.74 11.04 -9.26
C THR A 102 1.54 11.88 -10.24
N THR A 103 1.58 13.20 -10.02
CA THR A 103 2.83 13.91 -10.28
C THR A 103 3.84 13.24 -9.37
N ARG A 104 4.44 12.14 -9.85
CA ARG A 104 5.46 11.38 -9.14
C ARG A 104 6.58 12.38 -8.85
N PRO A 105 6.79 12.79 -7.59
CA PRO A 105 8.00 13.53 -7.26
C PRO A 105 9.16 12.59 -7.65
N PRO A 106 10.14 13.04 -8.45
CA PRO A 106 11.14 12.15 -9.05
C PRO A 106 12.12 11.55 -8.02
N THR A 107 11.92 11.79 -6.73
CA THR A 107 12.71 11.22 -5.64
C THR A 107 11.77 10.79 -4.52
N ARG A 108 11.88 9.55 -4.05
CA ARG A 108 11.24 9.07 -2.81
C ARG A 108 11.99 9.66 -1.61
N ASP A 109 11.95 10.99 -1.51
CA ASP A 109 12.63 11.80 -0.51
C ASP A 109 11.62 12.28 0.52
N ALA A 110 11.57 11.57 1.65
CA ALA A 110 10.67 11.90 2.75
C ALA A 110 10.99 13.26 3.39
N CYS A 111 12.20 13.81 3.21
CA CYS A 111 12.55 15.11 3.79
C CYS A 111 11.80 16.26 3.13
N ARG A 112 11.33 16.09 1.88
CA ARG A 112 10.49 17.10 1.22
C ARG A 112 9.09 17.23 1.81
N MET A 113 8.69 16.32 2.70
CA MET A 113 7.41 16.33 3.38
C MET A 113 7.46 16.99 4.77
N ILE A 114 8.66 17.37 5.22
CA ILE A 114 8.88 18.11 6.45
C ILE A 114 9.21 19.56 6.09
N ASP A 115 8.47 20.52 6.64
CA ASP A 115 8.71 21.95 6.44
C ASP A 115 9.64 22.48 7.54
N PRO A 116 10.90 22.85 7.22
CA PRO A 116 11.86 23.39 8.20
C PRO A 116 11.38 24.68 8.87
N ASP A 117 10.59 25.50 8.18
CA ASP A 117 10.10 26.76 8.74
C ASP A 117 9.04 26.49 9.82
N ALA A 118 8.20 25.46 9.61
CA ALA A 118 7.27 24.99 10.62
C ALA A 118 8.00 24.43 11.85
N LEU A 119 9.11 23.70 11.66
CA LEU A 119 9.94 23.22 12.77
C LEU A 119 10.55 24.37 13.57
N ALA A 120 11.12 25.37 12.88
CA ALA A 120 11.68 26.56 13.51
C ALA A 120 10.62 27.34 14.31
N ALA A 121 9.41 27.47 13.75
CA ALA A 121 8.28 28.10 14.43
C ALA A 121 7.85 27.32 15.69
N ALA A 122 7.92 25.99 15.63
CA ALA A 122 7.64 25.09 16.75
C ALA A 122 8.79 24.98 17.78
N LYS A 123 9.91 25.71 17.59
CA LYS A 123 11.12 25.64 18.42
C LYS A 123 11.82 24.27 18.42
N MET A 124 11.64 23.51 17.33
CA MET A 124 12.40 22.30 17.04
C MET A 124 13.57 22.62 16.11
N SER A 125 14.55 21.71 16.01
CA SER A 125 15.63 21.83 15.03
C SER A 125 15.06 21.86 13.62
N ALA A 126 15.35 22.93 12.88
CA ALA A 126 14.96 23.07 11.49
C ALA A 126 15.93 22.32 10.54
N GLN A 127 17.08 21.89 11.03
CA GLN A 127 18.07 21.19 10.22
C GLN A 127 17.59 19.76 9.97
N LEU A 128 17.42 19.38 8.71
CA LEU A 128 17.05 18.02 8.33
C LEU A 128 18.29 17.14 8.17
N GLN A 129 18.18 15.89 8.60
CA GLN A 129 19.14 14.85 8.26
C GLN A 129 19.03 14.51 6.76
N PRO A 130 20.05 13.88 6.15
CA PRO A 130 19.92 13.35 4.80
C PRO A 130 18.78 12.32 4.71
N PRO A 131 18.05 12.25 3.57
CA PRO A 131 17.01 11.26 3.40
C PRO A 131 17.56 9.85 3.56
N ARG A 132 16.85 9.02 4.31
CA ARG A 132 17.19 7.62 4.56
C ARG A 132 16.33 6.72 3.68
N GLN A 133 16.93 5.66 3.17
CA GLN A 133 16.21 4.55 2.55
C GLN A 133 16.71 3.25 3.18
N SER A 134 15.78 2.43 3.64
CA SER A 134 16.09 1.08 4.11
C SER A 134 15.08 0.08 3.55
N THR A 135 15.51 -1.17 3.46
CA THR A 135 14.66 -2.33 3.19
C THR A 135 15.00 -3.33 4.29
N PRO A 136 14.21 -3.39 5.37
CA PRO A 136 14.47 -4.35 6.45
C PRO A 136 14.48 -5.76 5.89
N SER A 137 15.48 -6.57 6.23
CA SER A 137 15.50 -7.98 5.86
C SER A 137 14.38 -8.72 6.62
N GLY A 138 13.35 -9.19 5.92
CA GLY A 138 12.17 -9.81 6.53
C GLY A 138 11.14 -10.29 5.49
N ALA A 139 10.00 -10.82 5.95
CA ALA A 139 9.01 -11.48 5.11
C ALA A 139 8.35 -10.58 4.04
N ASP A 140 8.40 -9.25 4.21
CA ASP A 140 7.68 -8.31 3.34
C ASP A 140 8.60 -7.42 2.48
N ASP A 141 9.93 -7.43 2.70
CA ASP A 141 10.94 -6.59 2.01
C ASP A 141 10.46 -5.14 1.71
N THR A 142 9.68 -4.57 2.62
CA THR A 142 8.99 -3.28 2.44
C THR A 142 10.01 -2.14 2.39
N PRO A 143 10.12 -1.38 1.28
CA PRO A 143 10.97 -0.20 1.24
C PRO A 143 10.45 0.89 2.18
N ILE A 144 11.34 1.39 3.03
CA ILE A 144 11.09 2.49 3.97
C ILE A 144 11.89 3.71 3.50
N TYR A 145 11.21 4.84 3.36
CA TYR A 145 11.79 6.15 3.09
C TYR A 145 11.63 7.02 4.31
N GLY A 146 12.74 7.42 4.92
CA GLY A 146 12.76 8.13 6.20
C GLY A 146 13.36 9.52 6.08
N CYS A 147 12.87 10.42 6.91
CA CYS A 147 13.55 11.67 7.24
C CYS A 147 13.41 11.96 8.73
N ALA A 148 14.37 12.68 9.27
CA ALA A 148 14.29 13.24 10.61
C ALA A 148 14.96 14.61 10.63
N ASN A 149 14.63 15.44 11.62
CA ASN A 149 15.45 16.60 11.93
C ASN A 149 16.69 16.19 12.75
N GLU A 150 17.68 17.08 12.86
CA GLU A 150 18.99 16.79 13.46
C GLU A 150 18.92 16.24 14.89
N LEU A 151 17.87 16.60 15.63
CA LEU A 151 17.66 16.19 17.02
C LEU A 151 16.67 15.01 17.17
N ASP A 152 16.21 14.43 16.06
CA ASP A 152 15.17 13.38 16.04
C ASP A 152 13.89 13.77 16.82
N GLU A 153 13.60 15.08 16.91
CA GLU A 153 12.35 15.59 17.48
C GLU A 153 11.17 15.35 16.55
N VAL A 154 11.41 15.33 15.24
CA VAL A 154 10.41 14.98 14.23
C VAL A 154 11.00 13.92 13.32
N THR A 155 10.32 12.78 13.22
CA THR A 155 10.65 11.70 12.30
C THR A 155 9.46 11.39 11.41
N LEU A 156 9.72 11.19 10.12
CA LEU A 156 8.73 10.76 9.15
C LEU A 156 9.24 9.53 8.43
N GLU A 157 8.44 8.47 8.41
CA GLU A 157 8.67 7.29 7.60
C GLU A 157 7.51 7.07 6.63
N VAL A 158 7.88 6.67 5.41
CA VAL A 158 6.94 6.25 4.36
C VAL A 158 7.29 4.82 3.98
N HIS A 159 6.38 3.91 4.27
CA HIS A 159 6.52 2.48 3.98
C HIS A 159 5.68 2.15 2.74
N LEU A 160 6.28 1.46 1.76
CA LEU A 160 5.59 1.05 0.54
C LEU A 160 5.31 -0.47 0.56
N TYR A 161 4.05 -0.83 0.73
CA TYR A 161 3.62 -2.23 0.74
C TYR A 161 3.18 -2.71 -0.65
N PRO A 162 3.15 -4.04 -0.89
CA PRO A 162 2.65 -4.60 -2.15
C PRO A 162 1.18 -4.28 -2.43
N THR A 163 0.35 -4.16 -1.39
CA THR A 163 -1.09 -3.86 -1.51
C THR A 163 -1.55 -2.78 -0.54
N HIS A 164 -2.69 -2.16 -0.84
CA HIS A 164 -3.30 -1.16 0.05
C HIS A 164 -3.81 -1.80 1.35
N GLU A 165 -4.31 -3.03 1.32
CA GLU A 165 -4.73 -3.76 2.52
C GLU A 165 -3.55 -4.02 3.47
N ALA A 166 -2.38 -4.36 2.91
CA ALA A 166 -1.16 -4.53 3.68
C ALA A 166 -0.72 -3.20 4.33
N ALA A 167 -0.74 -2.09 3.59
CA ALA A 167 -0.46 -0.77 4.14
C ALA A 167 -1.44 -0.38 5.25
N ARG A 168 -2.74 -0.61 5.04
CA ARG A 168 -3.79 -0.36 6.04
C ARG A 168 -3.59 -1.17 7.31
N THR A 169 -3.32 -2.47 7.17
CA THR A 169 -3.10 -3.39 8.30
C THR A 169 -1.89 -2.95 9.14
N ASN A 170 -0.80 -2.58 8.48
CA ASN A 170 0.41 -2.12 9.15
C ASN A 170 0.23 -0.72 9.76
N ALA A 171 -0.56 0.16 9.14
CA ALA A 171 -0.83 1.49 9.68
C ALA A 171 -1.60 1.38 11.01
N GLU A 172 -2.58 0.46 11.07
CA GLU A 172 -3.28 0.12 12.30
C GLU A 172 -2.32 -0.48 13.34
N TYR A 173 -1.51 -1.45 12.92
CA TYR A 173 -0.52 -2.12 13.77
C TYR A 173 0.45 -1.14 14.43
N ALA A 174 0.99 -0.16 13.69
CA ALA A 174 1.96 0.83 14.17
C ALA A 174 1.48 1.70 15.35
N THR A 175 0.19 1.67 15.67
CA THR A 175 -0.44 2.43 16.76
C THR A 175 -1.16 1.55 17.77
N ARG A 176 -1.00 0.23 17.68
CA ARG A 176 -1.67 -0.71 18.56
C ARG A 176 -1.11 -0.67 19.99
N PRO A 177 -1.96 -0.68 21.03
CA PRO A 177 -1.48 -0.67 22.42
C PRO A 177 -0.46 -1.77 22.72
N GLU A 178 -0.61 -2.95 22.10
CA GLU A 178 0.26 -4.10 22.34
C GLU A 178 1.72 -3.85 21.97
N ILE A 179 1.99 -3.01 20.96
CA ILE A 179 3.35 -2.66 20.56
C ILE A 179 3.89 -1.40 21.25
N LEU A 180 3.02 -0.70 22.01
CA LEU A 180 3.31 0.59 22.64
C LEU A 180 3.40 0.52 24.17
N THR A 181 3.19 -0.65 24.78
CA THR A 181 2.99 -0.80 26.24
C THR A 181 4.19 -1.34 27.01
N GLY A 182 5.39 -1.35 26.42
CA GLY A 182 6.61 -1.75 27.12
C GLY A 182 6.99 -0.80 28.28
N PRO A 183 7.72 -1.27 29.31
CA PRO A 183 8.05 -0.48 30.50
C PRO A 183 8.93 0.76 30.22
N TYR A 184 9.60 0.80 29.08
CA TYR A 184 10.41 1.93 28.61
C TYR A 184 9.78 2.64 27.41
N SER A 185 8.54 2.28 27.04
CA SER A 185 7.85 2.92 25.94
C SER A 185 7.44 4.33 26.35
N PRO A 186 7.74 5.36 25.55
CA PRO A 186 7.24 6.71 25.80
C PRO A 186 5.72 6.81 25.64
N TYR A 187 5.07 5.74 25.17
CA TYR A 187 3.63 5.64 24.92
C TYR A 187 2.88 4.81 25.97
N ALA A 188 3.52 4.38 27.06
CA ALA A 188 2.92 3.48 28.04
C ALA A 188 1.63 4.02 28.67
N LYS A 189 1.45 5.36 28.73
CA LYS A 189 0.24 6.03 29.22
C LYS A 189 -0.47 6.85 28.14
N ALA A 190 -0.13 6.60 26.87
CA ALA A 190 -0.66 7.40 25.78
C ALA A 190 -2.15 7.16 25.56
N THR A 191 -2.85 8.21 25.14
CA THR A 191 -4.22 8.11 24.62
C THR A 191 -4.16 7.80 23.13
N ARG A 192 -4.90 6.77 22.71
CA ARG A 192 -5.05 6.39 21.29
C ARG A 192 -6.39 6.91 20.76
N ILE A 193 -6.33 7.62 19.63
CA ILE A 193 -7.47 8.18 18.91
C ILE A 193 -7.46 7.57 17.51
N PRO A 194 -8.24 6.50 17.26
CA PRO A 194 -8.30 5.87 15.95
C PRO A 194 -8.91 6.82 14.92
N PHE A 195 -8.44 6.71 13.68
CA PHE A 195 -9.03 7.42 12.55
C PHE A 195 -10.30 6.70 12.05
N ALA A 196 -11.08 7.40 11.21
CA ALA A 196 -12.22 6.79 10.53
C ALA A 196 -11.75 5.65 9.62
N SER A 197 -12.62 4.68 9.31
CA SER A 197 -12.27 3.49 8.53
C SER A 197 -11.62 3.80 7.17
N SER A 198 -11.86 4.97 6.58
CA SER A 198 -11.21 5.41 5.34
C SER A 198 -9.70 5.63 5.50
N PHE A 199 -9.23 5.96 6.70
CA PHE A 199 -7.82 6.16 7.04
C PHE A 199 -7.48 5.14 8.13
N ALA A 200 -6.91 3.98 7.79
CA ALA A 200 -6.45 3.03 8.81
C ALA A 200 -5.40 3.68 9.72
N GLY A 201 -5.25 3.23 10.98
CA GLY A 201 -4.31 3.82 11.94
C GLY A 201 -4.95 4.73 12.99
N ALA A 202 -4.10 5.53 13.64
CA ALA A 202 -4.51 6.36 14.75
C ALA A 202 -3.52 7.49 15.03
N LYS A 203 -3.96 8.44 15.84
CA LYS A 203 -3.09 9.33 16.61
C LYS A 203 -2.91 8.77 18.02
N VAL A 204 -1.67 8.75 18.49
CA VAL A 204 -1.26 8.35 19.84
C VAL A 204 -0.59 9.55 20.49
N ILE A 205 -1.05 9.93 21.68
CA ILE A 205 -0.54 11.12 22.39
C ILE A 205 -0.22 10.71 23.83
N SER A 206 1.06 10.80 24.20
CA SER A 206 1.47 10.67 25.61
C SER A 206 1.77 12.06 26.15
N THR A 207 0.87 12.58 26.99
CA THR A 207 1.00 13.93 27.56
C THR A 207 2.02 14.00 28.70
N ASP A 208 2.41 12.87 29.28
CA ASP A 208 3.41 12.77 30.34
C ASP A 208 4.85 12.82 29.81
N THR A 209 5.08 12.30 28.61
CA THR A 209 6.39 12.32 27.94
C THR A 209 6.48 13.36 26.83
N GLY A 210 5.36 13.98 26.41
CA GLY A 210 5.34 14.91 25.29
C GLY A 210 5.55 14.24 23.92
N VAL A 211 5.56 12.91 23.85
CA VAL A 211 5.74 12.16 22.62
C VAL A 211 4.40 11.84 21.97
N SER A 212 4.32 12.03 20.66
CA SER A 212 3.17 11.67 19.85
C SER A 212 3.56 10.90 18.61
N ARG A 213 2.68 9.99 18.20
CA ARG A 213 2.80 9.20 16.98
C ARG A 213 1.51 9.29 16.19
N VAL A 214 1.61 9.45 14.89
CA VAL A 214 0.48 9.39 13.96
C VAL A 214 0.82 8.40 12.87
N SER A 215 -0.05 7.43 12.65
CA SER A 215 0.09 6.45 11.57
C SER A 215 -1.17 6.46 10.72
N TRP A 216 -1.02 6.50 9.40
CA TRP A 216 -2.14 6.37 8.47
C TRP A 216 -1.73 5.74 7.15
N SER A 217 -2.71 5.25 6.39
CA SER A 217 -2.50 4.67 5.07
C SER A 217 -3.14 5.49 3.95
N VAL A 218 -2.50 5.57 2.79
CA VAL A 218 -3.06 6.10 1.54
C VAL A 218 -2.62 5.20 0.39
N GLY A 219 -3.57 4.47 -0.22
CA GLY A 219 -3.22 3.43 -1.20
C GLY A 219 -2.22 2.41 -0.61
N PRO A 220 -1.14 2.04 -1.32
CA PRO A 220 -0.11 1.11 -0.82
C PRO A 220 0.89 1.75 0.15
N TYR A 221 0.70 3.01 0.54
CA TYR A 221 1.60 3.72 1.43
C TYR A 221 1.07 3.71 2.86
N LEU A 222 1.97 3.46 3.81
CA LEU A 222 1.81 3.80 5.22
C LEU A 222 2.72 4.99 5.52
N LEU A 223 2.19 5.98 6.23
CA LEU A 223 2.94 7.12 6.72
C LEU A 223 2.96 7.05 8.25
N LEU A 224 4.15 7.18 8.82
CA LEU A 224 4.38 7.18 10.26
C LEU A 224 5.12 8.47 10.61
N LEU A 225 4.44 9.34 11.35
CA LEU A 225 5.00 10.58 11.86
C LEU A 225 5.15 10.45 13.37
N GLU A 226 6.36 10.68 13.89
CA GLU A 226 6.59 10.82 15.32
C GLU A 226 7.09 12.22 15.63
N ILE A 227 6.55 12.80 16.70
CA ILE A 227 6.92 14.12 17.19
C ILE A 227 7.21 13.97 18.68
N ASN A 228 8.45 14.25 19.06
CA ASN A 228 8.89 14.39 20.43
C ASN A 228 8.90 15.88 20.80
N SER A 229 7.93 16.29 21.62
CA SER A 229 7.83 17.65 22.15
C SER A 229 8.34 17.77 23.59
N ASP A 230 9.06 16.76 24.10
CA ASP A 230 9.62 16.80 25.45
C ASP A 230 10.65 17.95 25.54
N PRO A 231 10.42 18.98 26.37
CA PRO A 231 11.37 20.07 26.55
C PRO A 231 12.68 19.60 27.22
N VAL A 232 12.69 18.41 27.84
CA VAL A 232 13.89 17.80 28.44
C VAL A 232 14.62 16.96 27.39
N ILE A 233 15.04 17.61 26.30
CA ILE A 233 16.11 17.06 25.47
C ILE A 233 17.36 16.99 26.37
N PRO A 234 18.10 15.87 26.46
CA PRO A 234 19.33 15.77 27.23
C PRO A 234 20.43 16.68 26.64
N ARG A 235 20.30 18.00 26.87
CA ARG A 235 21.21 19.14 26.62
C ARG A 235 20.50 20.50 26.71
N ALA A 236 19.17 20.56 26.82
CA ALA A 236 18.42 21.79 27.08
C ALA A 236 18.25 22.04 28.59
N THR A 237 19.30 21.90 29.39
CA THR A 237 19.29 22.49 30.73
C THR A 237 19.40 24.00 30.54
N PRO A 238 18.47 24.84 31.06
CA PRO A 238 18.72 26.27 31.14
C PRO A 238 20.02 26.42 31.92
N SER A 239 21.02 27.09 31.35
CA SER A 239 22.19 27.48 32.14
C SER A 239 21.65 28.30 33.30
N THR A 240 21.64 27.74 34.50
CA THR A 240 21.48 28.53 35.71
C THR A 240 22.70 29.43 35.73
N SER A 241 22.52 30.68 35.32
CA SER A 241 23.49 31.74 35.53
C SER A 241 23.61 31.90 37.05
N SER A 242 24.60 31.20 37.62
CA SER A 242 25.14 31.51 38.92
C SER A 242 25.53 32.98 38.89
N THR A 243 24.69 33.83 39.50
CA THR A 243 25.08 35.17 39.84
C THR A 243 25.39 35.15 41.32
N ARG A 244 26.66 35.46 41.58
CA ARG A 244 27.31 35.60 42.87
C ARG A 244 26.61 36.64 43.76
#